data_AF-A0A6M0ASK9-F1
#
_entry.id   AF-A0A6M0ASK9-F1
#
_cell.length_a   1.000
_cell.length_b   1.000
_cell.length_c   1.000
_cell.angle_alpha   90.00
_cell.angle_beta   90.00
_cell.angle_gamma   90.00
#
_symmetry.space_group_name_H-M   'P 1'
#
loop_
_entity.id
_entity.type
_entity.pdbx_description
1 polymer ?
#
loop_
_entity_poly.entity_id
_entity_poly.type
_entity_poly.pdbx_seq_one_letter_code
_entity_poly.pdbx_strand_id
1 'polypeptide(L)'
;MNSTVPRNPYIIGRPIDENDPELFWGRRSLFRFIEDNLRNKTKVMIVYGQRRIGKSSILRHIPKSVDLDNFAFVPFDLESYSHKSLGEVLEELATEIL
;
A
#
# COMPACT_ATOMS: atom_id res chain seq x y z
N MET A 1 7.57 31.51 -28.01
CA MET A 1 8.73 30.64 -27.71
C MET A 1 8.22 29.50 -26.85
N ASN A 2 7.91 28.35 -27.46
CA ASN A 2 7.43 27.18 -26.73
C ASN A 2 8.63 26.36 -26.27
N SER A 3 9.04 26.53 -25.03
CA SER A 3 9.99 25.64 -24.37
C SER A 3 9.28 24.32 -24.05
N THR A 4 9.46 23.32 -24.91
CA THR A 4 9.11 21.93 -24.61
C THR A 4 10.11 21.40 -23.59
N VAL A 5 9.93 21.77 -22.32
CA VAL A 5 10.68 21.17 -21.22
C VAL A 5 10.31 19.67 -21.21
N PRO A 6 11.28 18.75 -21.40
CA PRO A 6 11.00 17.33 -21.32
C PRO A 6 10.38 17.04 -19.95
N ARG A 7 9.20 16.42 -19.93
CA ARG A 7 8.58 15.99 -18.69
C ARG A 7 9.57 15.05 -18.01
N ASN A 8 9.96 15.37 -16.78
CA ASN A 8 10.86 14.51 -16.02
C ASN A 8 10.25 13.09 -15.99
N PRO A 9 10.94 12.07 -16.54
CA PRO A 9 10.40 10.70 -16.57
C PRO A 9 10.21 10.13 -15.17
N TYR A 10 10.89 10.71 -14.17
CA TYR A 10 10.69 10.41 -12.76
C TYR A 10 9.51 11.21 -12.21
N ILE A 11 8.29 10.71 -12.44
CA ILE A 11 7.06 11.24 -11.82
C ILE A 11 7.09 10.87 -10.34
N ILE A 12 7.44 11.83 -9.49
CA ILE A 12 7.40 11.68 -8.04
C ILE A 12 5.94 11.82 -7.58
N GLY A 13 5.38 10.80 -6.92
CA GLY A 13 4.33 11.08 -5.93
C GLY A 13 3.04 10.28 -5.97
N ARG A 14 2.98 9.11 -6.60
CA ARG A 14 1.87 8.17 -6.36
C ARG A 14 2.44 6.77 -6.16
N PRO A 15 1.92 5.98 -5.22
CA PRO A 15 2.28 4.58 -5.16
C PRO A 15 1.93 3.92 -6.50
N ILE A 16 2.84 3.13 -7.04
CA ILE A 16 2.55 2.21 -8.14
C ILE A 16 1.34 1.39 -7.71
N ASP A 17 0.28 1.47 -8.52
CA ASP A 17 -0.96 0.76 -8.28
C ASP A 17 -1.03 -0.49 -9.16
N GLU A 18 -2.08 -1.26 -8.92
CA GLU A 18 -2.31 -2.54 -9.57
C GLU A 18 -2.58 -2.48 -11.07
N ASN A 19 -2.86 -1.29 -11.62
CA ASN A 19 -3.04 -1.09 -13.06
C ASN A 19 -1.70 -0.91 -13.79
N ASP A 20 -0.60 -0.75 -13.05
CA ASP A 20 0.76 -0.62 -13.57
C ASP A 20 1.66 -1.80 -13.13
N PRO A 21 1.30 -3.07 -13.39
CA PRO A 21 2.08 -4.23 -12.94
C PRO A 21 3.48 -4.27 -13.54
N GLU A 22 3.64 -3.71 -14.74
CA GLU A 22 4.92 -3.54 -15.43
C GLU A 22 5.85 -2.55 -14.72
N LEU A 23 5.39 -1.80 -13.72
CA LEU A 23 6.26 -0.91 -12.92
C LEU A 23 6.68 -1.54 -11.59
N PHE A 24 6.13 -2.72 -11.26
CA PHE A 24 6.24 -3.30 -9.92
C PHE A 24 6.99 -4.64 -9.93
N TRP A 25 8.32 -4.57 -9.81
CA TRP A 25 9.20 -5.75 -9.86
C TRP A 25 9.95 -6.04 -8.55
N GLY A 26 10.49 -7.26 -8.42
CA GLY A 26 11.52 -7.60 -7.43
C GLY A 26 11.04 -7.86 -6.00
N ARG A 27 9.72 -7.85 -5.72
CA ARG A 27 9.19 -7.95 -4.34
C ARG A 27 8.53 -9.30 -3.99
N ARG A 28 8.68 -10.33 -4.83
CA ARG A 28 8.04 -11.64 -4.60
C ARG A 28 8.39 -12.29 -3.27
N SER A 29 9.65 -12.18 -2.82
CA SER A 29 10.07 -12.71 -1.51
C SER A 29 9.36 -12.02 -0.34
N LEU A 30 9.08 -10.71 -0.46
CA LEU A 30 8.36 -9.96 0.56
C LEU A 30 6.88 -10.36 0.61
N PHE A 31 6.23 -10.59 -0.53
CA PHE A 31 4.86 -11.10 -0.54
C PHE A 31 4.76 -12.51 0.04
N ARG A 32 5.71 -13.39 -0.29
CA ARG A 32 5.77 -14.72 0.33
C ARG A 32 5.92 -14.62 1.85
N PHE A 33 6.78 -13.73 2.34
CA PHE A 33 6.91 -13.47 3.78
C PHE A 33 5.61 -12.95 4.41
N ILE A 34 4.91 -12.02 3.75
CA ILE A 34 3.61 -11.51 4.22
C ILE A 34 2.57 -12.64 4.26
N GLU A 35 2.48 -13.43 3.19
CA GLU A 35 1.57 -14.57 3.09
C GLU A 35 1.80 -15.59 4.21
N ASP A 36 3.06 -16.00 4.42
CA ASP A 36 3.43 -16.94 5.47
C ASP A 36 3.01 -16.42 6.86
N ASN A 37 3.18 -15.12 7.12
CA ASN A 37 2.75 -14.50 8.37
C ASN A 37 1.21 -14.47 8.52
N LEU A 38 0.49 -14.14 7.45
CA LEU A 38 -0.97 -14.13 7.47
C LEU A 38 -1.54 -15.53 7.70
N ARG A 39 -0.97 -16.56 7.06
CA ARG A 39 -1.34 -17.97 7.31
C ARG A 39 -1.11 -18.38 8.77
N ASN A 40 -0.03 -17.87 9.37
CA ASN A 40 0.28 -18.07 10.79
C ASN A 40 -0.54 -17.18 11.75
N LYS A 41 -1.53 -16.43 11.24
CA LYS A 41 -2.40 -15.55 12.02
C LYS A 41 -1.63 -14.46 12.78
N THR A 42 -0.51 -13.99 12.22
CA THR A 42 0.23 -12.84 12.74
C THR A 42 -0.70 -11.63 12.78
N LYS A 43 -0.90 -11.06 13.98
CA LYS A 43 -1.85 -9.96 14.18
C LYS A 43 -1.32 -8.60 13.75
N VAL A 44 -0.01 -8.40 13.85
CA VAL A 44 0.65 -7.10 13.61
C VAL A 44 1.91 -7.32 12.81
N MET A 45 2.03 -6.60 11.70
CA MET A 45 3.22 -6.53 10.87
C MET A 45 3.56 -5.07 10.60
N ILE A 46 4.85 -4.73 10.58
CA ILE A 46 5.33 -3.36 10.34
C ILE A 46 6.22 -3.36 9.11
N VAL A 47 5.85 -2.58 8.09
CA VAL A 47 6.68 -2.32 6.92
C VAL A 47 7.37 -0.97 7.11
N TYR A 48 8.68 -0.97 7.36
CA TYR A 48 9.47 0.24 7.61
C TYR A 48 10.60 0.41 6.58
N GLY A 49 11.11 1.63 6.45
CA GLY A 49 12.19 1.96 5.51
C GLY A 49 12.12 3.39 4.99
N GLN A 50 13.09 3.78 4.16
CA GLN A 50 13.23 5.15 3.65
C GLN A 50 11.98 5.67 2.89
N ARG A 51 11.81 7.00 2.84
CA ARG A 51 10.74 7.64 2.06
C ARG A 51 10.91 7.25 0.59
N ARG A 52 9.80 6.97 -0.09
CA ARG A 52 9.74 6.60 -1.52
C ARG A 52 10.34 5.24 -1.91
N ILE A 53 10.60 4.33 -0.98
CA ILE A 53 11.02 2.94 -1.30
C ILE A 53 9.87 2.01 -1.77
N GLY A 54 8.64 2.54 -1.84
CA GLY A 54 7.47 1.80 -2.34
C GLY A 54 6.68 1.03 -1.28
N LYS A 55 6.72 1.45 -0.01
CA LYS A 55 5.95 0.83 1.09
C LYS A 55 4.44 0.82 0.81
N SER A 56 3.87 1.97 0.44
CA SER A 56 2.44 2.08 0.09
C SER A 56 2.09 1.23 -1.14
N SER A 57 3.01 1.12 -2.12
CA SER A 57 2.82 0.26 -3.29
C SER A 57 2.79 -1.22 -2.91
N ILE A 58 3.66 -1.64 -1.99
CA ILE A 58 3.64 -3.00 -1.44
C ILE A 58 2.29 -3.29 -0.81
N LEU A 59 1.83 -2.43 0.11
CA LEU A 59 0.56 -2.65 0.82
C LEU A 59 -0.63 -2.80 -0.14
N ARG A 60 -0.70 -1.94 -1.17
CA ARG A 60 -1.78 -2.00 -2.19
C ARG A 60 -1.74 -3.25 -3.06
N HIS A 61 -0.57 -3.85 -3.25
CA HIS A 61 -0.43 -5.04 -4.09
C HIS A 61 -0.63 -6.36 -3.33
N ILE A 62 -0.71 -6.34 -1.98
CA ILE A 62 -0.89 -7.57 -1.18
C ILE A 62 -2.08 -8.41 -1.68
N PRO A 63 -3.31 -7.86 -1.87
CA PRO A 63 -4.48 -8.67 -2.19
C PRO A 63 -4.35 -9.47 -3.50
N LYS A 64 -3.59 -8.95 -4.48
CA LYS A 64 -3.34 -9.61 -5.77
C LYS A 64 -2.08 -10.48 -5.78
N SER A 65 -1.22 -10.35 -4.76
CA SER A 65 0.10 -10.99 -4.72
C SER A 65 0.20 -12.14 -3.73
N VAL A 66 -0.84 -12.38 -2.92
CA VAL A 66 -0.91 -13.46 -1.94
C VAL A 66 -2.13 -14.33 -2.25
N ASP A 67 -2.00 -15.63 -2.05
CA ASP A 67 -3.07 -16.59 -2.28
C ASP A 67 -3.69 -17.04 -0.94
N LEU A 68 -4.65 -16.25 -0.43
CA LEU A 68 -5.21 -16.44 0.91
C LEU A 68 -6.74 -16.53 0.88
N ASP A 69 -7.26 -17.70 1.26
CA ASP A 69 -8.68 -17.89 1.49
C ASP A 69 -9.11 -17.21 2.80
N ASN A 70 -10.33 -16.67 2.83
CA ASN A 70 -10.97 -16.08 4.02
C ASN A 70 -10.31 -14.80 4.57
N PHE A 71 -9.62 -14.02 3.73
CA PHE A 71 -9.14 -12.69 4.09
C PHE A 71 -9.91 -11.60 3.33
N ALA A 72 -10.26 -10.54 4.05
CA ALA A 72 -10.66 -9.26 3.47
C ALA A 72 -9.55 -8.24 3.70
N PHE A 73 -9.14 -7.54 2.65
CA PHE A 73 -8.09 -6.52 2.73
C PHE A 73 -8.74 -5.14 2.64
N VAL A 74 -8.64 -4.36 3.72
CA VAL A 74 -9.19 -3.01 3.80
C VAL A 74 -8.03 -2.01 3.84
N PRO A 75 -7.75 -1.30 2.74
CA PRO A 75 -6.72 -0.27 2.74
C PRO A 75 -7.21 0.95 3.53
N PHE A 76 -6.42 1.42 4.50
CA PHE A 76 -6.75 2.59 5.31
C PHE A 76 -5.53 3.52 5.41
N ASP A 77 -5.65 4.74 4.88
CA ASP A 77 -4.55 5.72 4.80
C ASP A 77 -4.64 6.73 5.94
N LEU A 78 -3.71 6.69 6.88
CA LEU A 78 -3.69 7.57 8.05
C LEU A 78 -3.06 8.95 7.79
N GLU A 79 -2.53 9.25 6.58
CA GLU A 79 -1.77 10.49 6.32
C GLU A 79 -2.58 11.77 6.63
N SER A 80 -3.90 11.74 6.42
CA SER A 80 -4.79 12.91 6.59
C SER A 80 -5.42 13.04 7.99
N TYR A 81 -5.04 12.19 8.96
CA TYR A 81 -5.77 12.03 10.22
C TYR A 81 -5.11 12.70 11.43
N SER A 82 -4.03 13.46 11.24
CA SER A 82 -3.28 14.11 12.33
C SER A 82 -4.11 15.07 13.20
N HIS A 83 -5.24 15.56 12.66
CA HIS A 83 -6.13 16.50 13.34
C HIS A 83 -7.44 15.87 13.83
N LYS A 84 -7.68 14.59 13.53
CA LYS A 84 -8.92 13.90 13.90
C LYS A 84 -8.78 13.23 15.26
N SER A 85 -9.88 13.16 16.00
CA SER A 85 -9.97 12.34 17.21
C SER A 85 -9.93 10.85 16.85
N LEU A 86 -9.58 10.01 17.83
CA LEU A 86 -9.62 8.56 17.65
C LEU A 86 -11.03 8.07 17.26
N GLY A 87 -12.09 8.70 17.79
CA GLY A 87 -13.47 8.35 17.45
C GLY A 87 -13.76 8.52 15.96
N GLU A 88 -13.38 9.67 15.39
CA GLU A 88 -13.53 9.95 13.95
C GLU A 88 -12.68 9.01 13.09
N VAL A 89 -11.46 8.67 13.53
CA VAL A 89 -10.60 7.70 12.82
C VAL A 89 -11.27 6.31 12.78
N LEU A 90 -11.86 5.88 13.90
CA LEU A 90 -12.52 4.57 14.00
C LEU A 90 -13.84 4.53 13.20
N GLU A 91 -14.58 5.63 13.16
CA GLU A 91 -15.79 5.76 12.33
C GLU A 91 -15.46 5.65 10.84
N GLU A 92 -14.42 6.32 10.38
CA GLU A 92 -13.99 6.24 8.98
C GLU A 92 -13.42 4.86 8.64
N LEU A 93 -12.66 4.24 9.54
CA LEU A 93 -12.21 2.87 9.36
C LEU A 93 -13.40 1.90 9.24
N ALA A 94 -14.42 2.06 10.09
CA ALA A 94 -15.62 1.23 10.04
C ALA A 94 -16.37 1.41 8.71
N THR A 95 -16.40 2.62 8.16
CA THR A 95 -17.02 2.92 6.87
C THR A 95 -16.31 2.21 5.70
N GLU A 96 -14.97 2.10 5.75
CA GLU A 96 -14.19 1.39 4.73
C GLU A 96 -14.31 -0.14 4.80
N ILE A 97 -14.75 -0.70 5.94
CA ILE A 97 -14.94 -2.15 6.11
C ILE A 97 -16.29 -2.63 5.55
N LEU A 98 -17.31 -1.76 5.55
CA LEU A 98 -18.70 -2.05 5.17
C LEU A 98 -18.90 -2.09 3.65
#